data_AF-A0A351TB20-F1
#
_entry.id   AF-A0A351TB20-F1
#
_cell.length_a   1.000
_cell.length_b   1.000
_cell.length_c   1.000
_cell.angle_alpha   90.00
_cell.angle_beta   90.00
_cell.angle_gamma   90.00
#
_symmetry.space_group_name_H-M   'P 1'
#
loop_
_entity.id
_entity.type
_entity.pdbx_description
1 polymer ?
#
loop_
_entity_poly.entity_id
_entity_poly.type
_entity_poly.pdbx_seq_one_letter_code
_entity_poly.pdbx_strand_id
1 'polypeptide(L)' 'MEEEKEKQKELFFRQVEIAKKYNLPVIIHTRNARDDTLKYIKESEIKKFVIHCFTENYEFAQDIMDYSPEAYF' A
#
# COMPACT_ATOMS: atom_id res chain seq x y z
N MET A 1 16.29 1.10 11.44
CA MET A 1 16.14 1.93 12.67
C MET A 1 14.77 2.61 12.64
N GLU A 2 14.23 3.05 13.79
CA GLU A 2 12.90 3.68 13.86
C GLU A 2 12.75 4.87 12.89
N GLU A 3 13.83 5.66 12.74
CA GLU A 3 13.89 6.79 11.81
C GLU A 3 13.67 6.39 10.34
N GLU A 4 14.22 5.25 9.90
CA GLU A 4 14.05 4.76 8.53
C GLU A 4 12.61 4.30 8.27
N LYS A 5 11.93 3.78 9.30
CA LYS A 5 10.53 3.35 9.22
C LYS A 5 9.59 4.57 9.10
N GLU A 6 9.79 5.58 9.94
CA GLU A 6 9.01 6.82 9.87
C GLU A 6 9.21 7.54 8.53
N LYS A 7 10.44 7.56 8.00
CA LYS A 7 10.72 8.13 6.68
C LYS A 7 10.03 7.36 5.55
N GLN A 8 10.01 6.02 5.61
CA GLN A 8 9.27 5.20 4.63
C GLN A 8 7.77 5.50 4.67
N LYS A 9 7.19 5.59 5.87
CA LYS A 9 5.79 5.97 6.07
C LYS A 9 5.49 7.36 5.49
N GLU A 10 6.29 8.36 5.84
CA GLU A 10 6.13 9.72 5.33
C GLU A 10 6.14 9.76 3.79
N LEU A 11 7.12 9.10 3.17
CA LEU A 11 7.26 9.05 1.72
C LEU A 11 6.14 8.25 1.04
N PHE A 12 5.61 7.21 1.70
CA PHE A 12 4.44 6.48 1.21
C PHE A 12 3.25 7.43 1.06
N PHE A 13 2.88 8.14 2.13
CA PHE A 13 1.73 9.06 2.10
C PHE A 13 1.94 10.21 1.12
N ARG A 14 3.15 10.80 1.06
CA ARG A 14 3.46 11.86 0.08
C ARG A 14 3.27 11.39 -1.36
N GLN A 15 3.71 10.18 -1.70
CA GLN A 15 3.55 9.62 -3.04
C GLN A 15 2.09 9.31 -3.36
N VAL A 16 1.33 8.82 -2.38
CA VAL A 16 -0.11 8.60 -2.51
C VAL A 16 -0.85 9.92 -2.79
N GLU A 17 -0.52 10.99 -2.08
CA GLU A 17 -1.15 12.30 -2.31
C GLU A 17 -0.84 12.85 -3.71
N ILE A 18 0.37 12.61 -4.24
CA ILE A 18 0.70 12.91 -5.63
C ILE A 18 -0.16 12.07 -6.58
N ALA A 19 -0.27 10.76 -6.35
CA ALA A 19 -1.08 9.88 -7.19
C ALA A 19 -2.56 10.30 -7.21
N LYS A 20 -3.14 10.63 -6.05
CA LYS A 20 -4.51 11.18 -5.94
C LYS A 20 -4.68 12.47 -6.72
N LYS A 21 -3.74 13.43 -6.57
CA LYS A 21 -3.78 14.72 -7.27
C LYS A 21 -3.85 14.55 -8.80
N TYR A 22 -3.21 13.53 -9.33
CA TYR A 22 -3.16 13.26 -10.77
C TYR A 22 -4.05 12.10 -11.22
N ASN A 23 -4.88 11.55 -10.33
CA ASN A 23 -5.75 10.39 -10.59
C ASN A 23 -4.98 9.18 -11.18
N LEU A 24 -3.80 8.90 -10.63
CA LEU A 24 -2.93 7.80 -11.04
C LEU A 24 -3.04 6.62 -10.06
N PRO A 25 -2.89 5.37 -10.54
CA PRO A 25 -2.73 4.22 -9.65
C PRO A 25 -1.39 4.25 -8.91
N VAL A 26 -1.30 3.55 -7.78
CA VAL A 26 -0.06 3.38 -7.01
C VAL A 26 0.48 1.96 -7.18
N ILE A 27 1.78 1.82 -7.42
CA ILE A 27 2.48 0.53 -7.37
C ILE A 27 3.20 0.45 -6.03
N ILE A 28 2.81 -0.51 -5.19
CA ILE A 28 3.25 -0.65 -3.81
C ILE A 28 4.17 -1.86 -3.72
N HIS A 29 5.34 -1.68 -3.14
CA HIS A 29 6.20 -2.78 -2.74
C HIS A 29 6.03 -3.04 -1.25
N THR A 30 5.94 -4.31 -0.88
CA THR A 30 5.91 -4.74 0.53
C THR A 30 6.81 -5.94 0.72
N ARG A 31 7.59 -5.93 1.81
CA ARG A 31 8.46 -7.04 2.22
C ARG A 31 8.69 -6.97 3.72
N ASN A 32 8.25 -7.99 4.46
CA ASN A 32 8.30 -8.00 5.92
C ASN A 32 7.61 -6.78 6.56
N ALA A 33 6.60 -6.21 5.88
CA ALA A 33 5.92 -4.98 6.28
C ALA A 33 4.41 -5.08 6.04
N ARG A 34 3.87 -6.31 6.02
CA ARG A 34 2.49 -6.66 5.69
C ARG A 34 1.46 -5.77 6.41
N ASP A 35 1.51 -5.76 7.73
CA ASP A 35 0.50 -5.09 8.56
C ASP A 35 0.57 -3.56 8.43
N ASP A 36 1.78 -3.00 8.37
CA ASP A 36 1.99 -1.57 8.13
C ASP A 36 1.50 -1.17 6.73
N THR A 37 1.77 -2.00 5.71
CA THR A 37 1.32 -1.77 4.32
C THR A 37 -0.21 -1.74 4.25
N LEU A 38 -0.88 -2.75 4.82
CA LEU A 38 -2.35 -2.80 4.86
C LEU A 38 -2.93 -1.59 5.60
N LYS A 39 -2.33 -1.23 6.74
CA LYS A 39 -2.73 -0.06 7.52
C LYS A 39 -2.61 1.23 6.69
N TYR A 40 -1.48 1.47 6.03
CA TYR A 40 -1.27 2.69 5.26
C TYR A 40 -2.14 2.76 4.00
N ILE A 41 -2.41 1.63 3.34
CA ILE A 41 -3.38 1.55 2.24
C ILE A 41 -4.77 2.00 2.72
N LYS A 42 -5.22 1.49 3.88
CA LYS A 42 -6.53 1.86 4.46
C LYS A 42 -6.58 3.31 4.91
N GLU A 43 -5.56 3.78 5.64
CA GLU A 43 -5.46 5.18 6.11
C GLU A 43 -5.38 6.19 4.96
N SER A 44 -4.75 5.80 3.85
CA SER A 44 -4.63 6.67 2.69
C SER A 44 -5.85 6.64 1.76
N GLU A 45 -6.84 5.80 2.02
CA GLU A 45 -8.10 5.67 1.27
C GLU A 45 -7.93 5.40 -0.23
N ILE A 46 -6.75 4.98 -0.68
CA ILE A 46 -6.53 4.60 -2.08
C ILE A 46 -7.29 3.32 -2.39
N LYS A 47 -7.91 3.27 -3.56
CA LYS A 47 -8.62 2.08 -4.04
C LYS A 47 -7.95 1.41 -5.23
N LYS A 48 -7.23 2.17 -6.06
CA LYS A 48 -6.58 1.67 -7.27
C LYS A 48 -5.07 1.54 -7.07
N PHE A 49 -4.59 0.32 -6.85
CA PHE A 49 -3.18 0.04 -6.62
C PHE A 49 -2.78 -1.38 -7.04
N VAL A 50 -1.48 -1.60 -7.21
CA VAL A 50 -0.86 -2.90 -7.50
C VAL A 50 0.13 -3.23 -6.38
N ILE A 51 0.03 -4.42 -5.78
CA ILE A 51 1.03 -4.94 -4.84
C ILE A 51 2.12 -5.68 -5.63
N HIS A 52 3.18 -4.97 -6.02
CA HIS A 52 4.26 -5.52 -6.81
C HIS A 52 5.08 -6.59 -6.06
N CYS A 53 5.37 -7.68 -6.77
CA CYS A 53 6.20 -8.80 -6.28
C CYS A 53 5.58 -9.44 -5.04
N PHE A 54 4.30 -9.80 -5.15
CA PHE A 54 3.54 -10.41 -4.08
C PHE A 54 4.16 -11.74 -3.63
N THR A 55 4.67 -11.76 -2.39
CA THR A 55 5.21 -12.96 -1.73
C THR A 55 4.64 -13.17 -0.33
N GLU A 56 3.59 -12.42 0.03
CA GLU A 56 2.90 -12.54 1.32
C GLU A 56 1.88 -13.70 1.27
N ASN A 57 1.10 -13.89 2.35
CA ASN A 57 0.20 -15.04 2.51
C ASN A 57 -1.24 -14.78 1.99
N TYR A 58 -2.03 -15.85 1.94
CA TYR A 58 -3.43 -15.83 1.50
C TYR A 58 -4.29 -14.82 2.28
N GLU A 59 -4.12 -14.74 3.61
CA GLU A 59 -4.90 -13.82 4.45
C GLU A 59 -4.70 -12.36 4.05
N PHE A 60 -3.47 -11.95 3.79
CA PHE A 60 -3.21 -10.59 3.35
C PHE A 60 -3.77 -10.32 1.95
N ALA A 61 -3.66 -11.29 1.03
CA ALA A 61 -4.30 -11.15 -0.27
C ALA A 61 -5.82 -10.98 -0.12
N GLN A 62 -6.45 -11.75 0.76
CA GLN A 62 -7.87 -11.63 1.04
C GLN A 62 -8.22 -10.26 1.66
N ASP A 63 -7.47 -9.79 2.66
CA ASP A 63 -7.67 -8.47 3.27
C ASP A 63 -7.60 -7.32 2.24
N ILE A 64 -6.69 -7.42 1.26
CA ILE A 64 -6.54 -6.45 0.18
C ILE A 64 -7.72 -6.50 -0.79
N MET A 65 -8.13 -7.70 -1.22
CA MET A 65 -9.27 -7.88 -2.12
C MET A 65 -10.59 -7.45 -1.48
N ASP A 66 -10.79 -7.74 -0.20
CA ASP A 66 -11.97 -7.32 0.57
C ASP A 66 -12.02 -5.79 0.73
N TYR A 67 -10.85 -5.14 0.83
CA TYR A 67 -10.77 -3.69 0.98
C TYR A 67 -11.04 -2.92 -0.33
N SER A 68 -10.63 -3.45 -1.49
CA SER A 68 -10.83 -2.79 -2.77
C SER A 68 -10.96 -3.77 -3.95
N PRO A 69 -12.03 -3.68 -4.75
CA PRO A 69 -12.17 -4.47 -5.97
C PRO A 69 -11.25 -3.99 -7.12
N GLU A 70 -10.57 -2.85 -6.96
CA GLU A 70 -9.62 -2.29 -7.93
C GLU A 70 -8.16 -2.56 -7.56
N ALA A 71 -7.92 -3.44 -6.59
CA ALA A 71 -6.59 -3.89 -6.20
C ALA A 71 -6.10 -5.03 -7.10
N TYR A 72 -4.81 -4.97 -7.47
CA TYR A 72 -4.12 -6.01 -8.22
C TYR A 72 -2.82 -6.42 -7.49
N PHE A 73 -2.26 -7.56 -7.86
CA PHE A 73 -1.00 -8.11 -7.34
C PHE A 73 -0.03 -8.36 -8.51
#